data_AF-A0A3R7TAM8-F1
#
_entry.id   AF-A0A3R7TAM8-F1
#
_cell.length_a   1.000
_cell.length_b   1.000
_cell.length_c   1.000
_cell.angle_alpha   90.00
_cell.angle_beta   90.00
_cell.angle_gamma   90.00
#
_symmetry.space_group_name_H-M   'P 1'
#
loop_
_entity.id
_entity.type
_entity.pdbx_description
1 polymer ?
#
loop_
_entity_poly.entity_id
_entity_poly.type
_entity_poly.pdbx_seq_one_letter_code
_entity_poly.pdbx_strand_id
1 'polypeptide(L)' 'MTDFKAEDNTGTIPVQDRHQIDVAALTAFMRDSVVGFEGPLGLEEFAGGQSNPTYLLTTPTRRYVLRRKPPGELLKS' A
#
# COMPACT_ATOMS: atom_id res chain seq x y z
N MET A 1 20.14 -21.13 -7.20
CA MET A 1 20.19 -19.66 -7.15
C MET A 1 18.95 -19.18 -7.87
N THR A 2 17.97 -18.64 -7.15
CA THR A 2 16.83 -17.99 -7.81
C THR A 2 17.34 -16.65 -8.33
N ASP A 3 17.25 -16.45 -9.64
CA ASP A 3 17.67 -15.22 -10.30
C ASP A 3 16.66 -14.12 -9.94
N PHE A 4 16.99 -13.26 -8.98
CA PHE A 4 16.15 -12.11 -8.62
C PHE A 4 16.43 -10.99 -9.62
N LYS A 5 15.46 -10.67 -10.46
CA LYS A 5 15.60 -9.54 -11.38
C LYS A 5 14.88 -8.32 -10.82
N ALA A 6 15.47 -7.13 -11.00
CA ALA A 6 14.90 -5.88 -10.51
C ALA A 6 13.53 -5.57 -11.18
N GLU A 7 13.34 -6.04 -12.41
CA GLU A 7 12.09 -5.97 -13.17
C GLU A 7 10.90 -6.61 -12.43
N ASP A 8 11.12 -7.67 -11.64
CA ASP A 8 10.06 -8.34 -10.86
C ASP A 8 9.47 -7.46 -9.73
N ASN A 9 10.18 -6.38 -9.36
CA ASN A 9 9.75 -5.45 -8.30
C ASN A 9 9.16 -4.14 -8.85
N THR A 10 8.92 -4.06 -10.16
CA THR A 10 8.44 -2.83 -10.82
C THR A 10 6.92 -2.84 -10.94
N GLY A 11 6.29 -1.69 -10.68
CA GLY A 11 4.85 -1.50 -10.83
C GLY A 11 4.03 -1.94 -9.61
N THR A 12 2.74 -2.16 -9.85
CA THR A 12 1.76 -2.55 -8.83
C THR A 12 1.13 -3.89 -9.18
N ILE A 13 0.72 -4.61 -8.14
CA ILE A 13 0.02 -5.89 -8.19
C ILE A 13 -1.26 -5.80 -7.35
N PRO A 14 -2.24 -6.70 -7.57
CA PRO A 14 -3.35 -6.84 -6.64
C PRO A 14 -2.85 -7.07 -5.21
N VAL A 15 -3.52 -6.45 -4.24
CA VAL A 15 -3.12 -6.55 -2.83
C VAL A 15 -3.13 -8.02 -2.39
N GLN A 16 -2.00 -8.47 -1.83
CA GLN A 16 -1.88 -9.85 -1.37
C GLN A 16 -2.78 -10.09 -0.14
N ASP A 17 -3.26 -11.32 0.03
CA ASP A 17 -4.21 -11.67 1.10
C ASP A 17 -3.70 -11.31 2.52
N ARG A 18 -2.43 -11.60 2.79
CA ARG A 18 -1.73 -11.23 4.04
C ARG A 18 -1.55 -9.73 4.26
N HIS A 19 -1.74 -8.92 3.22
CA HIS A 19 -1.58 -7.46 3.22
C HIS A 19 -2.92 -6.73 3.06
N GLN A 20 -4.04 -7.43 3.12
CA GLN A 20 -5.36 -6.80 3.02
C GLN A 20 -5.54 -5.67 4.05
N ILE A 21 -6.25 -4.64 3.60
CA ILE A 21 -6.60 -3.46 4.38
C ILE A 21 -8.10 -3.26 4.25
N ASP A 22 -8.76 -2.91 5.36
CA ASP A 22 -10.14 -2.44 5.31
C ASP A 22 -10.19 -1.09 4.59
N VAL A 23 -10.61 -1.13 3.31
CA VAL A 23 -10.69 0.05 2.44
C VAL A 23 -11.73 1.06 2.95
N ALA A 24 -12.79 0.60 3.62
CA ALA A 24 -13.81 1.50 4.16
C ALA A 24 -13.26 2.29 5.35
N ALA A 25 -12.58 1.60 6.27
CA ALA A 25 -11.90 2.25 7.40
C ALA A 25 -10.79 3.21 6.92
N LEU A 26 -9.99 2.79 5.93
CA LEU A 26 -8.96 3.66 5.34
C LEU A 26 -9.57 4.90 4.68
N THR A 27 -10.66 4.74 3.93
CA THR A 27 -11.37 5.85 3.29
C THR A 27 -11.90 6.85 4.33
N ALA A 28 -12.46 6.37 5.44
CA ALA A 28 -12.91 7.21 6.53
C ALA A 28 -11.75 8.00 7.17
N PHE A 29 -10.63 7.32 7.46
CA PHE A 29 -9.42 7.96 7.97
C PHE A 29 -8.88 9.02 7.00
N MET A 30 -8.80 8.72 5.70
CA MET A 30 -8.29 9.69 4.72
C MET A 30 -9.17 10.93 4.59
N ARG A 31 -10.50 10.80 4.68
CA ARG A 31 -11.41 11.95 4.67
C ARG A 31 -11.18 12.90 5.84
N ASP A 32 -10.87 12.35 7.01
CA ASP A 32 -10.60 13.13 8.22
C ASP A 32 -9.20 13.74 8.21
N SER A 33 -8.20 12.96 7.80
CA SER A 33 -6.78 13.30 7.98
C SER A 33 -6.12 13.98 6.77
N VAL A 34 -6.70 13.89 5.57
CA VAL A 34 -6.09 14.43 4.34
C VAL A 34 -6.99 15.50 3.73
N VAL A 35 -6.56 16.76 3.84
CA VAL A 35 -7.31 17.91 3.30
C VAL A 35 -7.50 17.77 1.79
N GLY A 36 -8.76 17.89 1.35
CA GLY A 36 -9.13 17.78 -0.05
C GLY A 36 -9.08 16.34 -0.59
N PHE A 37 -9.12 15.33 0.27
CA PHE A 37 -9.32 13.95 -0.15
C PHE A 37 -10.76 13.74 -0.65
N GLU A 38 -10.88 13.16 -1.84
CA GLU A 38 -12.14 12.76 -2.44
C GLU A 38 -12.05 11.32 -2.93
N GLY A 39 -12.95 10.46 -2.46
CA GLY A 39 -13.03 9.07 -2.93
C GLY A 39 -13.73 8.94 -4.29
N PRO A 40 -13.97 7.72 -4.77
CA PRO A 40 -13.65 6.43 -4.15
C PRO A 40 -12.14 6.12 -4.18
N LEU A 41 -11.72 5.18 -3.34
CA LEU A 41 -10.32 4.76 -3.22
C LEU A 41 -10.11 3.41 -3.90
N GLY A 42 -9.28 3.38 -4.93
CA GLY A 42 -8.66 2.18 -5.47
C GLY A 42 -7.38 1.85 -4.71
N LEU A 43 -7.09 0.57 -4.53
CA LEU A 43 -5.96 0.08 -3.75
C LEU A 43 -5.20 -0.99 -4.52
N GLU A 44 -3.89 -0.77 -4.71
CA GLU A 44 -2.96 -1.74 -5.30
C GLU A 44 -1.69 -1.80 -4.45
N GLU A 45 -1.01 -2.94 -4.42
CA GLU A 45 0.25 -3.12 -3.69
C GLU A 45 1.43 -2.94 -4.65
N PHE A 46 2.51 -2.29 -4.22
CA PHE A 46 3.73 -2.25 -5.02
C PHE A 46 4.40 -3.63 -5.04
N ALA A 47 4.84 -4.09 -6.21
CA ALA A 47 5.46 -5.41 -6.37
C ALA A 47 6.75 -5.55 -5.53
N GLY A 48 7.49 -4.46 -5.37
CA GLY A 48 8.69 -4.37 -4.54
C GLY A 48 8.44 -3.88 -3.11
N GLY A 49 9.26 -4.35 -2.16
CA GLY A 49 9.28 -3.83 -0.77
C GLY A 49 8.63 -4.74 0.28
N GLN A 50 9.03 -6.01 0.33
CA GLN A 50 8.47 -7.03 1.25
C GLN A 50 8.57 -6.68 2.74
N SER A 51 9.55 -5.86 3.16
CA SER A 51 9.73 -5.52 4.58
C SER A 51 8.79 -4.43 5.10
N ASN A 52 8.20 -3.60 4.24
CA ASN A 52 7.19 -2.62 4.62
C ASN A 52 6.16 -2.55 3.50
N PRO A 53 4.98 -3.20 3.64
CA PRO A 53 4.02 -3.21 2.57
C PRO A 53 3.61 -1.79 2.21
N THR A 54 3.75 -1.48 0.92
CA THR A 54 3.53 -0.16 0.35
C THR A 54 2.43 -0.28 -0.69
N TYR A 55 1.49 0.66 -0.69
CA TYR A 55 0.31 0.63 -1.52
C TYR A 55 0.18 1.91 -2.33
N LEU A 56 -0.27 1.78 -3.57
CA LEU A 56 -0.77 2.87 -4.38
C LEU A 56 -2.26 3.05 -4.08
N LEU A 57 -2.63 4.24 -3.61
CA LEU A 57 -4.03 4.63 -3.45
C LEU A 57 -4.40 5.53 -4.62
N THR A 58 -5.43 5.18 -5.38
CA THR A 58 -5.90 5.99 -6.50
C THR A 58 -7.28 6.53 -6.21
N THR A 59 -7.47 7.81 -6.46
CA THR A 59 -8.76 8.51 -6.44
C THR A 59 -9.02 9.13 -7.82
N PRO A 60 -10.23 9.61 -8.13
CA PRO A 60 -10.50 10.24 -9.43
C PRO A 60 -9.58 11.42 -9.74
N THR A 61 -9.16 12.17 -8.71
CA THR A 61 -8.40 13.41 -8.88
C THR A 61 -6.92 13.30 -8.51
N ARG A 62 -6.54 12.31 -7.68
CA ARG A 62 -5.20 12.22 -7.08
C ARG A 62 -4.74 10.79 -6.87
N ARG A 63 -3.43 10.62 -6.72
CA ARG A 63 -2.78 9.37 -6.31
C ARG A 63 -1.97 9.61 -5.04
N TYR A 64 -1.96 8.62 -4.16
CA TYR A 64 -1.23 8.64 -2.90
C TYR A 64 -0.41 7.37 -2.74
N VAL A 65 0.63 7.44 -1.90
CA VAL A 65 1.39 6.26 -1.48
C VAL A 65 1.18 6.06 0.01
N LEU A 66 0.70 4.88 0.38
CA LEU A 66 0.57 4.46 1.77
C LEU A 66 1.68 3.47 2.09
N ARG A 67 2.48 3.75 3.12
CA ARG A 67 3.48 2.83 3.64
C ARG A 67 3.07 2.37 5.03
N ARG A 68 2.86 1.06 5.20
CA ARG A 68 2.51 0.48 6.50
C ARG A 68 3.73 -0.20 7.11
N LYS A 69 3.81 -0.14 8.43
CA LYS A 69 4.76 -0.97 9.19
C LYS A 69 4.41 -2.46 9.00
N PRO A 70 5.38 -3.37 8.85
CA PRO A 70 5.09 -4.79 8.73
C PRO A 70 4.37 -5.32 9.97
N PRO A 71 3.47 -6.31 9.82
CA PRO A 71 2.94 -7.05 10.96
C PRO A 71 4.07 -7.88 11.60
N GLY A 72 4.35 -7.65 12.88
CA GLY A 72 5.39 -8.34 13.65
C GLY A 72 6.02 -7.48 14.74
N GLU A 73 6.68 -8.10 15.72
CA GLU A 73 7.50 -7.36 16.69
C GLU A 73 8.66 -6.66 15.97
N LEU A 74 8.89 -5.39 16.32
CA LEU A 74 10.12 -4.71 15.95
C LEU A 74 11.28 -5.45 16.64
N LEU A 75 12.09 -6.16 15.88
CA LEU A 75 13.36 -6.66 16.40
C LEU A 75 14.20 -5.44 16.82
N LYS A 76 14.51 -5.35 18.11
CA LYS A 76 15.45 -4.36 18.64
C LYS A 76 16.81 -4.66 17.99
N SER A 77 17.38 -3.66 17.33
CA SER A 77 18.79 -3.68 16.90
C SER A 77 19.72 -3.59 18.11
#